data_AF-A0A950PAW2-F1
#
_entry.id   AF-A0A950PAW2-F1
#
_cell.length_a   1.000
_cell.length_b   1.000
_cell.length_c   1.000
_cell.angle_alpha   90.00
_cell.angle_beta   90.00
_cell.angle_gamma   90.00
#
_symmetry.space_group_name_H-M   'P 1'
#
loop_
_entity.id
_entity.type
_entity.pdbx_description
1 polymer ?
#
loop_
_entity_poly.entity_id
_entity_poly.type
_entity_poly.pdbx_seq_one_letter_code
_entity_poly.pdbx_strand_id
1 'polypeptide(L)'
;MRRIIAAAFTAGVTLVAGNLAGFAHAFLDHASPAVGSTVPAAPGAISLSFTQDLEPAFSSVSVTNEAGQRVDLGNAQVPPSAPAELRVGLRPLPPGTYTVSWRVVSVDTHPTEGRFQFTVGR
;
A
#
# COMPACT_ATOMS: atom_id res chain seq x y z
N MET A 1 -60.06 -6.04 -43.80
CA MET A 1 -59.52 -4.66 -43.85
C MET A 1 -58.82 -4.36 -42.53
N ARG A 2 -57.69 -3.68 -42.61
CA ARG A 2 -56.62 -3.55 -41.60
C ARG A 2 -57.10 -2.90 -40.30
N ARG A 3 -56.54 -3.30 -39.14
CA ARG A 3 -56.23 -2.38 -38.03
C ARG A 3 -55.29 -2.96 -36.96
N ILE A 4 -54.00 -2.71 -37.20
CA ILE A 4 -52.92 -2.30 -36.27
C ILE A 4 -52.78 -3.09 -34.95
N ILE A 5 -51.83 -4.04 -34.95
CA ILE A 5 -51.24 -4.61 -33.73
C ILE A 5 -50.37 -3.51 -33.10
N ALA A 6 -50.73 -3.07 -31.89
CA ALA A 6 -49.90 -2.17 -31.11
C ALA A 6 -48.63 -2.91 -30.68
N ALA A 7 -47.48 -2.47 -31.18
CA ALA A 7 -46.18 -2.96 -30.75
C ALA A 7 -45.89 -2.42 -29.35
N ALA A 8 -45.95 -3.28 -28.34
CA ALA A 8 -45.48 -2.95 -27.00
C ALA A 8 -43.95 -2.90 -27.02
N PHE A 9 -43.40 -1.69 -26.94
CA PHE A 9 -41.97 -1.43 -26.86
C PHE A 9 -41.52 -1.65 -25.41
N THR A 10 -41.09 -2.86 -25.06
CA THR A 10 -40.47 -3.12 -23.76
C THR A 10 -39.07 -2.53 -23.78
N ALA A 11 -38.94 -1.28 -23.31
CA ALA A 11 -37.64 -0.65 -23.11
C ALA A 11 -36.87 -1.45 -22.05
N GLY A 12 -35.80 -2.13 -22.48
CA GLY A 12 -34.91 -2.86 -21.60
C GLY A 12 -34.19 -1.91 -20.65
N VAL A 13 -34.39 -2.10 -19.34
CA VAL A 13 -33.51 -1.52 -18.32
C VAL A 13 -32.28 -2.40 -18.26
N THR A 14 -31.26 -2.06 -19.06
CA THR A 14 -29.94 -2.65 -18.89
C THR A 14 -29.32 -2.00 -17.65
N LEU A 15 -29.39 -2.70 -16.51
CA LEU A 15 -28.58 -2.40 -15.34
C LEU A 15 -27.11 -2.56 -15.76
N VAL A 16 -26.47 -1.45 -16.15
CA VAL A 16 -25.01 -1.37 -16.18
C VAL A 16 -24.57 -1.37 -14.72
N ALA A 17 -24.35 -2.56 -14.17
CA ALA A 17 -23.60 -2.73 -12.94
C ALA A 17 -22.16 -2.27 -13.22
N GLY A 18 -21.90 -0.98 -13.02
CA GLY A 18 -20.55 -0.44 -13.07
C GLY A 18 -19.71 -1.12 -12.00
N ASN A 19 -18.71 -1.88 -12.41
CA ASN A 19 -17.70 -2.43 -11.50
C ASN A 19 -16.89 -1.25 -10.93
N LEU A 20 -17.31 -0.67 -9.80
CA LEU A 20 -16.52 0.29 -9.02
C LEU A 20 -15.39 -0.40 -8.23
N ALA A 21 -14.83 -1.49 -8.76
CA ALA A 21 -13.91 -2.38 -8.05
C ALA A 21 -12.45 -1.87 -8.00
N GLY A 22 -12.20 -0.58 -8.23
CA GLY A 22 -10.87 -0.09 -8.60
C GLY A 22 -10.03 0.65 -7.55
N PHE A 23 -10.62 1.18 -6.48
CA PHE A 23 -9.92 2.18 -5.64
C PHE A 23 -10.04 1.99 -4.13
N ALA A 24 -10.60 0.87 -3.68
CA ALA A 24 -10.82 0.65 -2.25
C ALA A 24 -9.54 0.18 -1.53
N HIS A 25 -8.68 -0.59 -2.22
CA HIS A 25 -7.48 -1.17 -1.62
C HIS A 25 -6.32 -0.17 -1.57
N ALA A 26 -5.59 -0.14 -0.44
CA ALA A 26 -4.34 0.58 -0.30
C ALA A 26 -3.21 -0.19 -1.02
N PHE A 27 -2.63 0.38 -2.06
CA PHE A 27 -1.43 -0.13 -2.72
C PHE A 27 -0.24 0.78 -2.45
N LEU A 28 0.95 0.21 -2.39
CA LEU A 28 2.18 1.00 -2.27
C LEU A 28 2.36 1.86 -3.53
N ASP A 29 2.39 3.17 -3.34
CA ASP A 29 2.60 4.17 -4.40
C ASP A 29 4.08 4.59 -4.47
N HIS A 30 4.66 4.93 -3.31
CA HIS A 30 6.05 5.37 -3.21
C HIS A 30 6.72 4.83 -1.94
N ALA A 31 8.04 4.63 -1.99
CA ALA A 31 8.83 4.26 -0.83
C ALA A 31 10.11 5.10 -0.74
N SER A 32 10.55 5.37 0.49
CA SER A 32 11.86 5.97 0.79
C SER A 32 12.56 5.15 1.88
N PRO A 33 13.73 4.54 1.57
CA PRO A 33 14.36 4.42 0.26
C PRO A 33 13.47 3.76 -0.80
N ALA A 34 13.73 4.09 -2.07
CA ALA A 34 12.96 3.55 -3.19
C ALA A 34 13.16 2.03 -3.33
N VAL A 35 12.15 1.36 -3.89
CA VAL A 35 12.15 -0.08 -4.18
C VAL A 35 13.37 -0.44 -5.03
N GLY A 36 14.19 -1.38 -4.54
CA GLY A 36 15.41 -1.86 -5.22
C GLY A 36 16.56 -0.87 -5.23
N SER A 37 16.44 0.29 -4.58
CA SER A 37 17.48 1.32 -4.60
C SER A 37 18.71 0.93 -3.79
N THR A 38 19.86 1.47 -4.20
CA THR A 38 21.07 1.52 -3.37
C THR A 38 21.25 2.95 -2.88
N VAL A 39 21.30 3.14 -1.56
CA VAL A 39 21.53 4.43 -0.92
C VAL A 39 22.96 4.51 -0.40
N PRO A 40 23.65 5.65 -0.53
CA PRO A 40 25.06 5.79 -0.11
C PRO A 40 25.24 5.85 1.41
N ALA A 41 24.17 6.11 2.16
CA ALA A 41 24.19 6.19 3.61
C ALA A 41 22.94 5.54 4.21
N ALA A 42 23.09 4.98 5.40
CA ALA A 42 21.99 4.38 6.14
C ALA A 42 20.89 5.42 6.43
N PRO A 43 19.62 5.18 6.03
CA PRO A 43 18.53 6.08 6.37
C PRO A 43 18.16 5.92 7.85
N GLY A 44 17.67 7.01 8.46
CA GLY A 44 17.16 6.96 9.84
C GLY A 44 15.76 6.32 9.96
N ALA A 45 15.04 6.18 8.85
CA ALA A 45 13.68 5.66 8.81
C ALA A 45 13.33 5.09 7.42
N ILE A 46 12.29 4.27 7.37
CA ILE A 46 11.55 3.94 6.16
C ILE A 46 10.25 4.72 6.15
N SER A 47 9.87 5.23 4.98
CA SER A 47 8.58 5.84 4.70
C SER A 47 7.94 5.13 3.51
N LEU A 48 6.67 4.74 3.66
CA LEU A 48 5.85 4.07 2.65
C LEU A 48 4.58 4.90 2.43
N SER A 49 4.39 5.40 1.22
CA SER A 49 3.17 6.11 0.81
C SER A 49 2.25 5.18 0.05
N PHE A 50 0.97 5.23 0.36
CA PHE A 50 -0.05 4.37 -0.22
C PHE A 50 -1.08 5.18 -1.02
N THR A 51 -1.82 4.48 -1.88
CA THR A 51 -2.89 5.08 -2.68
C THR A 51 -4.12 5.47 -1.87
N GLN A 52 -4.27 4.99 -0.63
CA GLN A 52 -5.43 5.22 0.25
C GLN A 52 -4.96 5.48 1.68
N ASP A 53 -5.82 6.13 2.46
CA ASP A 53 -5.63 6.32 3.89
C ASP A 53 -5.63 4.97 4.63
N LEU A 54 -4.75 4.87 5.62
CA LEU A 54 -4.53 3.65 6.39
C LEU A 54 -5.28 3.71 7.71
N GLU A 55 -5.81 2.57 8.14
CA GLU A 55 -6.25 2.35 9.51
C GLU A 55 -5.02 2.06 10.39
N PRO A 56 -4.60 2.98 11.29
CA PRO A 56 -3.32 2.87 11.99
C PRO A 56 -3.24 1.64 12.91
N ALA A 57 -4.37 1.25 13.52
CA ALA A 57 -4.41 0.14 14.47
C ALA A 57 -4.16 -1.23 13.80
N PHE A 58 -4.37 -1.34 12.49
CA PHE A 58 -4.25 -2.58 11.73
C PHE A 58 -3.15 -2.52 10.66
N SER A 59 -2.30 -1.49 10.68
CA SER A 59 -1.23 -1.28 9.71
C SER A 59 0.15 -1.42 10.36
N SER A 60 1.04 -2.16 9.72
CA SER A 60 2.35 -2.51 10.27
C SER A 60 3.43 -2.63 9.20
N VAL A 61 4.66 -2.34 9.60
CA VAL A 61 5.86 -2.50 8.77
C VAL A 61 7.01 -3.03 9.64
N SER A 62 7.84 -3.87 9.04
CA SER A 62 9.06 -4.41 9.65
C SER A 62 10.21 -4.35 8.67
N VAL A 63 11.42 -4.19 9.20
CA VAL A 63 12.64 -4.14 8.39
C VAL A 63 13.63 -5.15 8.93
N THR A 64 14.13 -6.03 8.06
CA THR A 64 15.08 -7.08 8.41
C THR A 64 16.36 -7.00 7.58
N ASN A 65 17.47 -7.47 8.15
CA ASN A 65 18.72 -7.70 7.41
C ASN A 65 18.71 -9.07 6.68
N GLU A 66 19.79 -9.39 5.98
CA GLU A 66 19.95 -10.67 5.26
C GLU A 66 19.89 -11.91 6.17
N ALA A 67 20.22 -11.76 7.46
CA ALA A 67 20.09 -12.83 8.46
C ALA A 67 18.65 -12.95 9.02
N GLY A 68 17.69 -12.17 8.52
CA GLY A 68 16.31 -12.15 9.00
C GLY A 68 16.10 -11.44 10.33
N GLN A 69 17.12 -10.77 10.87
CA GLN A 69 17.04 -10.05 12.14
C GLN A 69 16.36 -8.70 11.93
N ARG A 70 15.44 -8.31 12.82
CA ARG A 70 14.81 -6.98 12.78
C ARG A 70 15.84 -5.89 13.05
N VAL A 71 15.85 -4.87 12.20
CA VAL A 71 16.73 -3.68 12.32
C VAL A 71 15.95 -2.38 12.54
N ASP A 72 14.62 -2.45 12.53
CA ASP A 72 13.75 -1.32 12.86
C ASP A 72 13.55 -1.14 14.38
N LEU A 73 13.10 0.05 14.78
CA LEU A 73 12.88 0.44 16.18
C LEU A 73 11.55 -0.05 16.77
N GLY A 74 10.70 -0.73 15.99
CA GLY A 74 9.38 -1.17 16.44
C GLY A 74 8.37 -0.05 16.67
N ASN A 75 8.65 1.17 16.21
CA ASN A 75 7.83 2.37 16.41
C ASN A 75 7.06 2.75 15.13
N ALA A 76 6.54 1.73 14.41
CA ALA A 76 5.78 1.96 13.20
C ALA A 76 4.54 2.82 13.51
N GLN A 77 4.28 3.82 12.67
CA GLN A 77 3.15 4.75 12.87
C GLN A 77 2.64 5.30 11.53
N VAL A 78 1.34 5.60 11.52
CA VAL A 78 0.69 6.43 10.51
C VAL A 78 0.60 7.85 11.07
N PRO A 79 1.37 8.83 10.54
CA PRO A 79 1.32 10.20 11.05
C PRO A 79 -0.06 10.83 10.84
N PRO A 80 -0.65 11.52 11.84
CA PRO A 80 -1.96 12.17 11.66
C PRO A 80 -2.00 13.22 10.54
N SER A 81 -0.84 13.81 10.21
CA SER A 81 -0.69 14.78 9.11
C SER A 81 -0.54 14.13 7.73
N ALA A 82 -0.37 12.80 7.66
CA ALA A 82 -0.13 12.03 6.44
C ALA A 82 -0.80 10.64 6.57
N PRO A 83 -2.15 10.58 6.51
CA PRO A 83 -2.90 9.36 6.80
C PRO A 83 -2.69 8.21 5.80
N ALA A 84 -2.19 8.51 4.60
CA ALA A 84 -1.79 7.53 3.60
C ALA A 84 -0.31 7.10 3.72
N GLU A 85 0.38 7.43 4.80
CA GLU A 85 1.80 7.14 4.99
C GLU A 85 2.06 6.24 6.21
N LEU A 86 2.92 5.23 6.04
CA LEU A 86 3.42 4.39 7.12
C LEU A 86 4.93 4.61 7.29
N ARG A 87 5.34 5.01 8.50
CA ARG A 87 6.75 5.28 8.84
C ARG A 87 7.24 4.36 9.93
N VAL A 88 8.50 3.95 9.86
CA VAL A 88 9.20 3.25 10.95
C VAL A 88 10.65 3.70 11.04
N GLY A 89 11.15 3.94 12.25
CA GLY A 89 12.54 4.29 12.48
C GLY A 89 13.47 3.09 12.37
N LEU A 90 14.72 3.33 12.00
CA LEU A 90 15.76 2.32 11.87
C LEU A 90 16.85 2.49 12.93
N ARG A 91 17.43 1.38 13.37
CA ARG A 91 18.73 1.39 14.04
C ARG A 91 19.82 1.77 13.02
N PRO A 92 21.02 2.20 13.46
CA PRO A 92 22.17 2.34 12.55
C PRO A 92 22.38 1.07 11.75
N LEU A 93 22.50 1.21 10.42
CA LEU A 93 22.59 0.10 9.49
C LEU A 93 24.01 0.01 8.92
N PRO A 94 24.72 -1.12 9.05
CA PRO A 94 25.93 -1.35 8.26
C PRO A 94 25.59 -1.47 6.76
N PRO A 95 26.59 -1.38 5.87
CA PRO A 95 26.38 -1.71 4.46
C PRO A 95 25.82 -3.13 4.29
N GLY A 96 24.84 -3.29 3.40
CA GLY A 96 24.15 -4.56 3.18
C GLY A 96 22.75 -4.40 2.61
N THR A 97 22.11 -5.53 2.32
CA THR A 97 20.74 -5.57 1.81
C THR A 97 19.72 -5.66 2.95
N TYR A 98 18.66 -4.89 2.83
CA TYR A 98 17.58 -4.84 3.81
C TYR A 98 16.26 -5.14 3.13
N THR A 99 15.41 -5.87 3.84
CA THR A 99 14.05 -6.20 3.42
C THR A 99 13.07 -5.35 4.21
N VAL A 100 12.18 -4.67 3.51
CA VAL A 100 11.01 -4.00 4.09
C VAL A 100 9.79 -4.86 3.77
N SER A 101 9.05 -5.26 4.79
CA SER A 101 7.79 -6.00 4.67
C SER A 101 6.68 -5.24 5.38
N TRP A 102 5.53 -5.11 4.74
CA TRP A 102 4.38 -4.38 5.28
C TRP A 102 3.08 -5.17 5.12
N ARG A 103 2.14 -4.88 6.02
CA ARG A 103 0.73 -5.27 5.94
C ARG A 103 -0.06 -4.03 6.34
N VAL A 104 -0.95 -3.55 5.47
CA VAL A 104 -1.78 -2.38 5.76
C VAL A 104 -3.25 -2.70 5.54
N VAL A 105 -4.11 -1.99 6.25
CA VAL A 105 -5.56 -2.02 6.06
C VAL A 105 -5.98 -0.61 5.72
N SER A 106 -6.70 -0.43 4.62
CA SER A 106 -7.27 0.87 4.29
C SER A 106 -8.55 1.11 5.10
N VAL A 107 -9.06 2.34 5.10
CA VAL A 107 -10.36 2.68 5.70
C VAL A 107 -11.54 1.87 5.12
N ASP A 108 -11.36 1.22 3.97
CA ASP A 108 -12.32 0.29 3.33
C ASP A 108 -12.35 -1.12 3.95
N THR A 109 -11.50 -1.39 4.95
CA THR A 109 -11.36 -2.64 5.73
C THR A 109 -10.65 -3.82 5.07
N HIS A 110 -10.11 -3.68 3.85
CA HIS A 110 -9.37 -4.79 3.20
C HIS A 110 -7.86 -4.71 3.45
N PRO A 111 -7.22 -5.81 3.89
CA PRO A 111 -5.78 -5.86 4.05
C PRO A 111 -5.07 -6.05 2.70
N THR A 112 -3.96 -5.35 2.53
CA THR A 112 -2.96 -5.61 1.50
C THR A 112 -1.61 -5.87 2.15
N GLU A 113 -0.73 -6.57 1.44
CA GLU A 113 0.61 -6.94 1.91
C GLU A 113 1.63 -6.76 0.80
N GLY A 114 2.87 -6.52 1.18
CA GLY A 114 3.95 -6.41 0.23
C GLY A 114 5.33 -6.45 0.87
N ARG A 115 6.34 -6.61 0.01
CA ARG A 115 7.74 -6.66 0.40
C ARG A 115 8.60 -6.07 -0.71
N PHE A 116 9.66 -5.35 -0.33
CA PHE A 116 10.74 -4.99 -1.23
C PHE A 116 12.09 -4.99 -0.52
N GLN A 117 13.16 -4.75 -1.29
CA GLN A 117 14.51 -4.60 -0.77
C GLN A 117 15.11 -3.25 -1.12
N PHE A 118 16.02 -2.77 -0.27
CA PHE A 118 16.95 -1.68 -0.59
C PHE A 118 18.34 -2.06 -0.07
N THR A 119 19.37 -1.42 -0.59
CA THR A 119 20.76 -1.68 -0.24
C THR A 119 21.39 -0.42 0.34
N VAL A 120 22.12 -0.56 1.45
CA VAL A 120 23.03 0.49 1.93
C VAL A 120 24.41 0.21 1.32
N GLY A 121 24.83 1.11 0.43
CA GLY A 121 26.14 1.09 -0.22
C GLY A 121 27.28 1.41 0.74
N ARG A 122 28.50 1.04 0.33
CA ARG A 122 29.75 1.44 1.00
C ARG A 122 30.19 2.83 0.57
#